data_AF-A0A925Y4W2-F1
#
_entry.id   AF-A0A925Y4W2-F1
#
_cell.length_a   1.000
_cell.length_b   1.000
_cell.length_c   1.000
_cell.angle_alpha   90.00
_cell.angle_beta   90.00
_cell.angle_gamma   90.00
#
_symmetry.space_group_name_H-M   'P 1'
#
loop_
_entity.id
_entity.type
_entity.pdbx_description
1 polymer ?
#
loop_
_entity_poly.entity_id
_entity_poly.type
_entity_poly.pdbx_seq_one_letter_code
_entity_poly.pdbx_strand_id
1 'polypeptide(L)'
;MLLLSRAKIGEYCVMHRPLTLKRTNDVVLGSTWSDGFVSSILLSDLREACPCAHCAGEEIMGQTVFIGMKTFAAGMNELAALNPVGNYGVQAAWKDGHDTGIYTWDMLRTIFESKRLSAETLIEIEKQVSSGL
;
A
#
# COMPACT_ATOMS: atom_id res chain seq x y z
N MET A 1 44.74 -16.72 14.48
CA MET A 1 43.77 -17.39 15.37
C MET A 1 42.48 -16.57 15.33
N LEU A 2 41.62 -16.88 14.34
CA LEU A 2 40.37 -16.15 14.09
C LEU A 2 39.37 -16.48 15.21
N LEU A 3 38.87 -15.44 15.88
CA LEU A 3 37.67 -15.52 16.70
C LEU A 3 36.46 -15.56 15.76
N LEU A 4 35.92 -16.76 15.53
CA LEU A 4 34.61 -16.94 14.90
C LEU A 4 33.54 -16.43 15.88
N SER A 5 33.01 -15.24 15.60
CA SER A 5 31.85 -14.71 16.32
C SER A 5 30.61 -15.52 15.95
N ARG A 6 29.92 -16.00 16.99
CA ARG A 6 28.69 -16.82 16.97
C ARG A 6 27.67 -16.34 15.94
N ALA A 7 27.27 -17.26 15.06
CA ALA A 7 26.07 -17.12 14.24
C ALA A 7 24.83 -16.98 15.13
N LYS A 8 24.03 -15.93 14.90
CA LYS A 8 22.69 -15.79 15.48
C LYS A 8 21.77 -16.84 14.86
N ILE A 9 21.20 -17.66 15.73
CA ILE A 9 20.19 -18.67 15.43
C ILE A 9 18.82 -18.01 15.17
N GLY A 10 18.26 -18.25 13.98
CA GLY A 10 16.82 -18.30 13.70
C GLY A 10 15.96 -17.06 14.01
N GLU A 11 16.01 -16.04 13.16
CA GLU A 11 14.83 -15.19 12.93
C GLU A 11 13.95 -15.93 11.92
N TYR A 12 12.81 -16.45 12.35
CA TYR A 12 11.77 -16.84 11.39
C TYR A 12 11.42 -15.58 10.58
N CYS A 13 11.48 -15.67 9.26
CA CYS A 13 10.97 -14.62 8.38
C CYS A 13 9.47 -14.51 8.68
N VAL A 14 9.09 -13.55 9.53
CA VAL A 14 7.70 -13.26 9.83
C VAL A 14 7.11 -12.77 8.52
N MET A 15 6.38 -13.65 7.84
CA MET A 15 5.59 -13.27 6.68
C MET A 15 4.49 -12.36 7.20
N HIS A 16 4.72 -11.05 7.16
CA HIS A 16 3.73 -10.05 7.54
C HIS A 16 2.60 -10.15 6.51
N ARG A 17 1.57 -10.94 6.80
CA ARG A 17 0.41 -11.09 5.93
C ARG A 17 -0.75 -10.30 6.52
N PRO A 18 -1.46 -9.48 5.74
CA PRO A 18 -2.69 -8.89 6.19
C PRO A 18 -3.75 -9.99 6.37
N LEU A 19 -4.39 -9.99 7.54
CA LEU A 19 -5.61 -10.76 7.79
C LEU A 19 -6.80 -10.08 7.11
N THR A 20 -6.84 -8.74 7.15
CA THR A 20 -7.88 -7.94 6.53
C THR A 20 -7.31 -6.69 5.88
N LEU A 21 -7.87 -6.32 4.74
CA LEU A 21 -7.75 -5.01 4.11
C LEU A 21 -9.16 -4.54 3.81
N LYS A 22 -9.57 -3.42 4.41
CA LYS A 22 -10.95 -2.93 4.32
C LYS A 22 -10.95 -1.43 4.06
N ARG A 23 -11.70 -1.04 3.03
CA ARG A 23 -12.02 0.37 2.79
C ARG A 23 -12.99 0.85 3.88
N THR A 24 -12.57 1.81 4.69
CA THR A 24 -13.37 2.35 5.80
C THR A 24 -14.36 3.40 5.29
N ASN A 25 -13.90 4.28 4.41
CA ASN A 25 -14.69 5.29 3.72
C ASN A 25 -14.05 5.56 2.33
N ASP A 26 -14.48 6.59 1.61
CA ASP A 26 -13.99 6.85 0.25
C ASP A 26 -12.51 7.28 0.16
N VAL A 27 -11.86 7.61 1.29
CA VAL A 27 -10.47 8.09 1.32
C VAL A 27 -9.54 7.29 2.24
N VAL A 28 -10.05 6.37 3.06
CA VAL A 28 -9.27 5.61 4.06
C VAL A 28 -9.31 4.11 3.79
N LEU A 29 -8.12 3.48 3.82
CA LEU A 29 -7.95 2.03 3.85
C LEU A 29 -7.41 1.59 5.22
N GLY A 30 -8.13 0.70 5.88
CA GLY A 30 -7.72 0.04 7.12
C GLY A 30 -7.12 -1.35 6.87
N SER A 31 -6.20 -1.76 7.75
CA SER A 31 -5.58 -3.08 7.74
C SER A 31 -5.48 -3.71 9.13
N THR A 32 -5.51 -5.04 9.18
CA THR A 32 -5.15 -5.85 10.36
C THR A 32 -4.21 -6.96 9.91
N TRP A 33 -3.14 -7.18 10.65
CA TRP A 33 -2.05 -8.09 10.27
C TRP A 33 -1.90 -9.25 11.25
N SER A 34 -1.27 -10.33 10.80
CA SER A 34 -1.10 -11.57 11.58
C SER A 34 -0.25 -11.40 12.85
N ASP A 35 0.59 -10.37 12.91
CA ASP A 35 1.40 -10.00 14.07
C ASP A 35 0.68 -9.07 15.06
N GLY A 36 -0.60 -8.77 14.80
CA GLY A 36 -1.41 -7.86 15.61
C GLY A 36 -1.23 -6.38 15.26
N PHE A 37 -0.43 -6.04 14.24
CA PHE A 37 -0.37 -4.67 13.75
C PHE A 37 -1.71 -4.26 13.13
N VAL A 38 -2.19 -3.08 13.50
CA VAL A 38 -3.43 -2.47 12.99
C VAL A 38 -3.11 -1.03 12.63
N SER A 39 -3.44 -0.64 11.41
CA SER A 39 -3.15 0.69 10.90
C SER A 39 -4.13 1.09 9.81
N SER A 40 -4.33 2.39 9.65
CA SER A 40 -5.10 2.99 8.56
C SER A 40 -4.24 4.00 7.81
N ILE A 41 -4.41 4.07 6.49
CA ILE A 41 -3.71 5.00 5.59
C ILE A 41 -4.72 5.70 4.68
N LEU A 42 -4.31 6.79 4.04
CA LEU A 42 -5.09 7.38 2.96
C LEU A 42 -4.94 6.54 1.68
N LEU A 43 -6.02 6.46 0.90
CA LEU A 43 -5.98 5.87 -0.44
C LEU A 43 -5.07 6.67 -1.38
N SER A 44 -4.87 7.96 -1.14
CA SER A 44 -3.89 8.77 -1.88
C SER A 44 -2.45 8.31 -1.65
N ASP A 45 -2.09 7.93 -0.42
CA ASP A 45 -0.76 7.38 -0.12
C ASP A 45 -0.54 6.04 -0.84
N LEU A 46 -1.58 5.20 -0.87
CA LEU A 46 -1.53 3.93 -1.61
C LEU A 46 -1.38 4.18 -3.12
N ARG A 47 -2.12 5.14 -3.69
CA ARG A 47 -2.07 5.51 -5.11
C ARG A 47 -0.70 6.09 -5.50
N GLU A 48 -0.13 6.93 -4.66
CA GLU A 48 1.22 7.51 -4.86
C GLU A 48 2.27 6.40 -5.00
N ALA A 49 2.13 5.33 -4.21
CA ALA A 49 2.98 4.15 -4.23
C ALA A 49 2.60 3.10 -5.30
N CYS A 50 1.78 3.45 -6.30
CA CYS A 50 1.29 2.47 -7.28
C CYS A 50 2.43 1.82 -8.08
N PRO A 51 2.58 0.48 -8.03
CA PRO A 51 3.69 -0.24 -8.66
C PRO A 51 3.46 -0.55 -10.15
N CYS A 52 2.38 -0.06 -10.77
CA CYS A 52 2.16 -0.30 -12.19
C CYS A 52 3.21 0.44 -13.05
N ALA A 53 3.49 -0.08 -14.24
CA ALA A 53 4.44 0.50 -15.20
C ALA A 53 4.20 1.98 -15.51
N HIS A 54 2.93 2.41 -15.56
CA HIS A 54 2.58 3.81 -15.79
C HIS A 54 2.97 4.74 -14.62
N CYS A 55 3.04 4.22 -13.39
CA CYS A 55 3.33 5.00 -12.20
C CYS A 55 4.78 4.88 -11.72
N ALA A 56 5.31 3.66 -11.68
CA ALA A 56 6.67 3.37 -11.24
C ALA A 56 7.70 3.46 -12.39
N GLY A 57 7.23 3.43 -13.64
CA GLY A 57 8.09 3.21 -14.81
C GLY A 57 8.40 1.73 -15.01
N GLU A 58 9.05 1.42 -16.12
CA GLU A 58 9.60 0.11 -16.43
C GLU A 58 11.12 0.18 -16.47
N GLU A 59 11.80 -0.83 -15.94
CA GLU A 59 13.25 -0.93 -16.12
C GLU A 59 13.58 -1.54 -17.47
N ILE A 60 14.22 -0.73 -18.32
CA ILE A 60 14.69 -1.13 -19.64
C ILE A 60 16.20 -0.86 -19.68
N MET A 61 17.00 -1.92 -19.83
CA MET A 61 18.47 -1.83 -19.91
C MET A 61 19.11 -1.08 -18.71
N GLY A 62 18.55 -1.25 -17.51
CA GLY A 62 19.05 -0.60 -16.28
C GLY A 62 18.67 0.89 -16.16
N GLN A 63 17.75 1.37 -17.00
CA GLN A 63 17.18 2.71 -16.91
C GLN A 63 15.67 2.61 -16.65
N THR A 64 15.17 3.40 -15.71
CA THR A 64 13.72 3.52 -15.48
C THR A 64 13.11 4.43 -16.53
N VAL A 65 12.21 3.88 -17.34
CA VAL A 65 11.47 4.59 -18.38
C VAL A 65 10.02 4.75 -17.93
N PHE A 66 9.50 5.97 -17.93
CA PHE A 66 8.10 6.23 -17.61
C PHE A 66 7.24 6.19 -18.88
N ILE A 67 6.22 5.34 -18.89
CA ILE A 67 5.27 5.27 -19.99
C ILE A 67 4.16 6.28 -19.72
N GLY A 68 4.19 7.40 -20.45
CA GLY A 68 3.24 8.50 -20.33
C GLY A 68 3.57 9.51 -19.23
N MET A 69 2.73 10.55 -19.11
CA MET A 69 2.81 11.52 -18.02
C MET A 69 2.01 11.03 -16.81
N LYS A 70 2.52 11.23 -15.59
CA LYS A 70 1.71 11.13 -14.38
C LYS A 70 0.63 12.21 -14.43
N THR A 71 -0.59 11.81 -14.77
CA THR A 71 -1.73 12.71 -14.80
C THR A 71 -2.38 12.71 -13.42
N PHE A 72 -2.52 13.91 -12.85
CA PHE A 72 -3.20 14.10 -11.57
C PHE A 72 -4.62 14.60 -11.87
N ALA A 73 -5.59 13.68 -11.94
CA ALA A 73 -6.99 13.99 -12.19
C ALA A 73 -7.81 13.96 -10.89
N ALA A 74 -8.90 14.74 -10.84
CA ALA A 74 -9.88 14.60 -9.76
C ALA A 74 -10.46 13.18 -9.76
N GLY A 75 -10.51 12.54 -8.59
CA GLY A 75 -10.95 11.14 -8.46
C GLY A 75 -9.90 10.07 -8.77
N MET A 76 -8.65 10.43 -9.10
CA MET A 76 -7.59 9.44 -9.40
C MET A 76 -7.25 8.50 -8.22
N ASN A 77 -7.56 8.93 -6.99
CA ASN A 77 -7.35 8.17 -5.77
C ASN A 77 -8.57 7.32 -5.40
N GLU A 78 -9.60 7.26 -6.25
CA GLU A 78 -10.78 6.44 -6.00
C GLU A 78 -10.48 4.98 -6.32
N LEU A 79 -10.36 4.20 -5.25
CA LEU A 79 -10.18 2.76 -5.33
C LEU A 79 -11.48 2.09 -5.79
N ALA A 80 -11.42 1.41 -6.93
CA ALA A 80 -12.52 0.64 -7.49
C ALA A 80 -12.57 -0.78 -6.92
N ALA A 81 -11.42 -1.46 -6.82
CA ALA A 81 -11.33 -2.82 -6.26
C ALA A 81 -9.93 -3.15 -5.71
N LEU A 82 -9.89 -4.11 -4.78
CA LEU A 82 -8.68 -4.80 -4.34
C LEU A 82 -8.87 -6.30 -4.57
N ASN A 83 -8.11 -6.85 -5.51
CA ASN A 83 -8.18 -8.25 -5.88
C ASN A 83 -6.97 -9.01 -5.30
N PRO A 84 -7.15 -10.06 -4.48
CA PRO A 84 -6.05 -10.90 -4.03
C PRO A 84 -5.32 -11.53 -5.22
N VAL A 85 -3.98 -11.50 -5.19
CA VAL A 85 -3.14 -12.17 -6.18
C VAL A 85 -2.28 -13.21 -5.49
N GLY A 86 -2.66 -14.47 -5.69
CA GLY A 86 -2.01 -15.62 -5.04
C GLY A 86 -1.93 -15.44 -3.52
N ASN A 87 -0.77 -15.74 -2.97
CA ASN A 87 -0.48 -15.58 -1.54
C ASN A 87 0.55 -14.46 -1.26
N TYR A 88 0.78 -13.53 -2.19
CA TYR A 88 1.89 -12.57 -2.08
C TYR A 88 1.50 -11.10 -2.20
N GLY A 89 0.27 -10.77 -2.64
CA GLY A 89 -0.14 -9.38 -2.74
C GLY A 89 -1.60 -9.18 -3.14
N VAL A 90 -1.92 -7.91 -3.39
CA VAL A 90 -3.20 -7.47 -3.96
C VAL A 90 -2.95 -6.62 -5.19
N GLN A 91 -3.76 -6.82 -6.22
CA GLN A 91 -3.91 -5.90 -7.32
C GLN A 91 -4.92 -4.81 -6.93
N ALA A 92 -4.56 -3.55 -7.09
CA ALA A 92 -5.51 -2.45 -6.93
C ALA A 92 -6.00 -1.98 -8.29
N ALA A 93 -7.32 -1.88 -8.43
CA ALA A 93 -7.97 -1.22 -9.56
C ALA A 93 -8.47 0.16 -9.12
N TRP A 94 -8.08 1.19 -9.86
CA TRP A 94 -8.44 2.59 -9.64
C TRP A 94 -9.45 3.04 -10.70
N LYS A 95 -10.34 3.96 -10.34
CA LYS A 95 -11.39 4.44 -11.26
C LYS A 95 -10.85 5.24 -12.45
N ASP A 96 -9.61 5.71 -12.39
CA ASP A 96 -8.93 6.39 -13.49
C ASP A 96 -8.37 5.43 -14.55
N GLY A 97 -8.59 4.13 -14.40
CA GLY A 97 -8.18 3.10 -15.35
C GLY A 97 -6.85 2.41 -15.02
N HIS A 98 -6.18 2.75 -13.92
CA HIS A 98 -5.02 1.99 -13.46
C HIS A 98 -5.45 0.71 -12.74
N ASP A 99 -5.17 -0.45 -13.32
CA ASP A 99 -5.63 -1.74 -12.78
C ASP A 99 -4.56 -2.84 -12.76
N THR A 100 -3.32 -2.56 -13.19
CA THR A 100 -2.26 -3.57 -13.30
C THR A 100 -1.27 -3.60 -12.12
N GLY A 101 -1.37 -2.65 -11.19
CA GLY A 101 -0.43 -2.53 -10.07
C GLY A 101 -0.69 -3.58 -8.98
N ILE A 102 0.29 -4.47 -8.75
CA ILE A 102 0.26 -5.46 -7.67
C ILE A 102 1.14 -4.99 -6.50
N TYR A 103 0.51 -4.71 -5.37
CA TYR A 103 1.18 -4.40 -4.12
C TYR A 103 1.49 -5.70 -3.39
N THR A 104 2.77 -6.00 -3.19
CA THR A 104 3.17 -7.14 -2.35
C THR A 104 2.85 -6.88 -0.88
N TRP A 105 2.77 -7.94 -0.07
CA TRP A 105 2.55 -7.77 1.37
C TRP A 105 3.63 -6.93 2.04
N ASP A 106 4.89 -7.09 1.65
CA ASP A 106 6.01 -6.30 2.19
C ASP A 106 5.90 -4.82 1.82
N MET A 107 5.51 -4.52 0.57
CA MET A 107 5.25 -3.16 0.15
C MET A 107 4.10 -2.53 0.92
N LEU A 108 2.97 -3.23 1.04
CA LEU A 108 1.85 -2.77 1.84
C LEU A 108 2.27 -2.54 3.28
N ARG A 109 3.06 -3.45 3.87
CA ARG A 109 3.51 -3.32 5.25
C ARG A 109 4.30 -2.03 5.43
N THR A 110 5.23 -1.77 4.52
CA THR A 110 6.06 -0.55 4.51
C THR A 110 5.19 0.71 4.39
N ILE A 111 4.19 0.70 3.52
CA ILE A 111 3.27 1.83 3.34
C ILE A 111 2.46 2.05 4.63
N PHE A 112 1.89 0.99 5.21
CA PHE A 112 1.08 1.10 6.43
C PHE A 112 1.88 1.51 7.68
N GLU A 113 3.17 1.19 7.74
CA GLU A 113 4.06 1.63 8.81
C GLU A 113 4.47 3.10 8.64
N SER A 114 4.82 3.50 7.42
CA SER A 114 5.31 4.85 7.12
C SER A 114 4.21 5.92 7.05
N LYS A 115 3.00 5.55 6.62
CA LYS A 115 1.89 6.48 6.35
C LYS A 115 0.72 6.34 7.33
N ARG A 116 0.94 5.67 8.48
CA ARG A 116 -0.13 5.44 9.47
C ARG A 116 -0.78 6.75 9.92
N LEU A 117 -2.11 6.77 9.92
CA LEU A 117 -2.90 7.87 10.45
C LEU A 117 -3.03 7.78 11.97
N SER A 118 -3.02 8.93 12.65
CA SER A 118 -3.34 9.00 14.07
C SER A 118 -4.85 8.91 14.29
N ALA A 119 -5.27 8.57 15.51
CA ALA A 119 -6.69 8.51 15.85
C ALA A 119 -7.38 9.88 15.69
N GLU A 120 -6.69 10.95 16.05
CA GLU A 120 -7.18 12.33 15.91
C GLU A 120 -7.39 12.69 14.44
N THR A 121 -6.44 12.32 13.57
CA THR A 121 -6.56 12.54 12.13
C THR A 121 -7.73 11.76 11.52
N LEU A 122 -7.95 10.51 11.95
CA LEU A 122 -9.08 9.71 11.47
C LEU A 122 -10.43 10.36 11.80
N ILE A 123 -10.59 10.84 13.03
CA ILE A 123 -11.81 11.53 13.47
C ILE A 123 -12.07 12.79 12.64
N GLU A 124 -11.02 13.55 12.33
CA GLU A 124 -11.14 14.76 11.50
C GLU A 124 -11.56 14.41 10.07
N ILE A 125 -10.95 13.38 9.46
CA ILE A 125 -11.33 12.90 8.12
C ILE A 125 -12.80 12.47 8.10
N GLU A 126 -13.25 11.72 9.10
CA GLU A 126 -14.66 11.27 9.18
C GLU A 126 -15.65 12.44 9.25
N LYS A 127 -15.31 13.49 10.01
CA LYS A 127 -16.13 14.71 10.07
C LYS A 127 -16.20 15.41 8.73
N GLN A 128 -15.08 15.53 8.02
CA GLN A 128 -15.03 16.18 6.70
C GLN A 128 -15.83 15.40 5.66
N VAL A 129 -15.67 14.07 5.62
CA VAL A 129 -16.43 13.18 4.73
C VAL A 129 -17.93 13.25 5.02
N SER A 130 -18.33 13.35 6.30
CA SER A 130 -19.74 13.44 6.70
C SER A 130 -20.37 14.81 6.44
N SER A 131 -19.55 15.87 6.31
CA SER A 131 -20.03 17.26 6.12
C SER A 131 -20.08 17.67 4.64
N GLY A 132 -19.58 16.83 3.73
CA GLY A 132 -19.52 17.09 2.29
C GLY A 132 -20.71 16.57 1.47
N LEU A 133 -21.79 16.16 2.13
CA LEU A 133 -23.08 15.78 1.54
C LEU A 133 -24.13 16.86 1.78
#